data_AF-A0A438BP18-F1
#
_entry.id   AF-A0A438BP18-F1
#
_cell.length_a   1.000
_cell.length_b   1.000
_cell.length_c   1.000
_cell.angle_alpha   90.00
_cell.angle_beta   90.00
_cell.angle_gamma   90.00
#
_symmetry.space_group_name_H-M   'P 1'
#
loop_
_entity.id
_entity.type
_entity.pdbx_description
1 polymer ?
#
loop_
_entity_poly.entity_id
_entity_poly.type
_entity_poly.pdbx_seq_one_letter_code
_entity_poly.pdbx_strand_id
1 'polypeptide(L)'
;MGRVRTKTVKKSSRQVIERYYSRMTLDFHTNKKVLEEVAIIPSKRLRNKIAGFSTHLMKRIQKGPVRGISLKLQEEERERRMDFVPDVSAINTDEIPVDKETLDMLAMLGMNDLPGVVKAEPVVVSSQPAFGRSILDRKSLLIGMFYLNGLFYWNVLFIMAIIDVYCYFWFEIRMWFGGT
;
A
#
# COMPACT_ATOMS: atom_id res chain seq x y z
N MET A 1 3.37 -17.74 19.00
CA MET A 1 4.36 -16.62 18.90
C MET A 1 4.69 -16.32 17.44
N GLY A 2 4.71 -15.04 17.04
CA GLY A 2 4.87 -14.61 15.63
C GLY A 2 6.33 -14.43 15.16
N ARG A 3 6.57 -14.55 13.85
CA ARG A 3 7.91 -14.43 13.21
C ARG A 3 8.30 -12.98 12.90
N VAL A 4 8.27 -12.09 13.90
CA VAL A 4 8.65 -10.69 13.73
C VAL A 4 10.17 -10.53 13.78
N ARG A 5 10.74 -9.79 12.81
CA ARG A 5 12.18 -9.52 12.72
C ARG A 5 12.57 -8.31 13.57
N THR A 6 13.71 -8.39 14.23
CA THR A 6 14.26 -7.35 15.13
C THR A 6 14.80 -6.13 14.37
N LYS A 7 14.98 -5.01 15.10
CA LYS A 7 15.53 -3.75 14.55
C LYS A 7 16.92 -3.92 13.94
N THR A 8 17.76 -4.79 14.52
CA THR A 8 19.12 -5.07 14.04
C THR A 8 19.11 -5.63 12.63
N VAL A 9 18.31 -6.67 12.37
CA VAL A 9 18.15 -7.27 11.04
C VAL A 9 17.65 -6.22 10.04
N LYS A 10 16.64 -5.43 10.41
CA LYS A 10 16.05 -4.41 9.53
C LYS A 10 17.05 -3.28 9.21
N LYS A 11 17.83 -2.82 10.19
CA LYS A 11 18.82 -1.75 10.02
C LYS A 11 19.99 -2.20 9.16
N SER A 12 20.61 -3.34 9.49
CA SER A 12 21.76 -3.87 8.75
C SER A 12 21.42 -4.18 7.30
N SER A 13 20.23 -4.73 7.04
CA SER A 13 19.83 -5.04 5.66
C SER A 13 19.64 -3.79 4.80
N ARG A 14 19.10 -2.70 5.37
CA ARG A 14 18.96 -1.42 4.64
C ARG A 14 20.33 -0.85 4.27
N GLN A 15 21.25 -0.84 5.22
CA GLN A 15 22.62 -0.36 5.00
C GLN A 15 23.38 -1.14 3.91
N VAL A 16 23.19 -2.47 3.85
CA VAL A 16 23.81 -3.29 2.80
C VAL A 16 23.22 -2.95 1.42
N ILE A 17 21.91 -2.75 1.34
CA ILE A 17 21.22 -2.42 0.08
C ILE A 17 21.59 -1.03 -0.43
N GLU A 18 21.69 -0.04 0.45
CA GLU A 18 22.08 1.33 0.11
C GLU A 18 23.49 1.39 -0.51
N ARG A 19 24.43 0.58 0.00
CA ARG A 19 25.83 0.60 -0.44
C ARG A 19 26.14 -0.35 -1.60
N TYR A 20 25.50 -1.52 -1.63
CA TYR A 20 25.88 -2.62 -2.52
C TYR A 20 24.72 -3.07 -3.42
N TYR A 21 23.89 -2.16 -3.89
CA TYR A 21 22.74 -2.49 -4.73
C TYR A 21 23.12 -3.32 -5.97
N SER A 22 24.23 -2.98 -6.65
CA SER A 22 24.70 -3.66 -7.86
C SER A 22 25.07 -5.13 -7.66
N ARG A 23 25.44 -5.52 -6.44
CA ARG A 23 25.88 -6.89 -6.12
C ARG A 23 24.74 -7.76 -5.56
N MET A 24 23.61 -7.15 -5.21
CA MET A 24 22.49 -7.82 -4.57
C MET A 24 21.48 -8.31 -5.60
N THR A 25 20.94 -9.50 -5.38
CA THR A 25 19.98 -10.14 -6.28
C THR A 25 18.69 -10.52 -5.55
N LEU A 26 17.72 -11.12 -6.26
CA LEU A 26 16.49 -11.66 -5.65
C LEU A 26 16.70 -13.03 -4.98
N ASP A 27 17.78 -13.72 -5.31
CA ASP A 27 18.08 -15.05 -4.80
C ASP A 27 18.68 -15.01 -3.38
N PHE A 28 18.35 -16.03 -2.59
CA PHE A 28 18.80 -16.12 -1.21
C PHE A 28 20.25 -16.61 -1.10
N HIS A 29 20.67 -17.55 -1.93
CA HIS A 29 21.96 -18.21 -1.80
C HIS A 29 23.10 -17.30 -2.24
N THR A 30 22.92 -16.55 -3.31
CA THR A 30 23.85 -15.51 -3.78
C THR A 30 24.03 -14.41 -2.73
N ASN A 31 22.94 -13.83 -2.24
CA ASN A 31 22.99 -12.76 -1.23
C ASN A 31 23.61 -13.22 0.09
N LYS A 32 23.45 -14.51 0.46
CA LYS A 32 24.11 -15.08 1.63
C LYS A 32 25.64 -15.06 1.47
N LYS A 33 26.17 -15.38 0.28
CA LYS A 33 27.62 -15.34 -0.01
C LYS A 33 28.13 -13.90 -0.03
N VAL A 34 27.41 -12.99 -0.68
CA VAL A 34 27.77 -11.56 -0.69
C VAL A 34 27.85 -10.98 0.73
N LEU A 35 26.93 -11.37 1.63
CA LEU A 35 26.97 -10.94 3.03
C LEU A 35 28.15 -11.50 3.82
N GLU A 36 28.76 -12.62 3.40
CA GLU A 36 29.97 -13.16 4.03
C GLU A 36 31.21 -12.33 3.66
N GLU A 37 31.22 -11.75 2.46
CA GLU A 37 32.32 -10.89 1.99
C GLU A 37 32.19 -9.46 2.49
N VAL A 38 30.97 -8.92 2.52
CA VAL A 38 30.71 -7.50 2.83
C VAL A 38 30.78 -7.22 4.33
N ALA A 39 30.34 -8.15 5.17
CA ALA A 39 30.17 -7.90 6.60
C ALA A 39 30.60 -9.09 7.46
N ILE A 40 31.33 -8.79 8.53
CA ILE A 40 31.68 -9.79 9.55
C ILE A 40 30.44 -10.05 10.41
N ILE A 41 29.68 -11.10 10.07
CA ILE A 41 28.49 -11.52 10.81
C ILE A 41 28.84 -12.73 11.69
N PRO A 42 28.74 -12.61 13.03
CA PRO A 42 29.26 -13.61 13.95
C PRO A 42 28.45 -14.91 13.98
N SER A 43 27.15 -14.86 13.69
CA SER A 43 26.28 -16.04 13.76
C SER A 43 25.56 -16.36 12.46
N LYS A 44 25.49 -17.67 12.16
CA LYS A 44 24.77 -18.23 11.00
C LYS A 44 23.30 -17.81 10.98
N ARG A 45 22.63 -17.78 12.14
CA ARG A 45 21.22 -17.42 12.23
C ARG A 45 20.96 -15.94 11.91
N LEU A 46 21.85 -15.03 12.32
CA LEU A 46 21.72 -13.62 11.96
C LEU A 46 21.98 -13.40 10.48
N ARG A 47 23.00 -14.05 9.91
CA ARG A 47 23.30 -14.00 8.47
C ARG A 47 22.10 -14.41 7.63
N ASN A 48 21.47 -15.53 7.96
CA ASN A 48 20.29 -16.02 7.24
C ASN A 48 19.09 -15.07 7.37
N LYS A 49 18.88 -14.45 8.54
CA LYS A 49 17.82 -13.47 8.74
C LYS A 49 18.04 -12.20 7.91
N ILE A 50 19.28 -11.72 7.82
CA ILE A 50 19.67 -10.54 7.03
C ILE A 50 19.51 -10.85 5.54
N ALA A 51 20.08 -11.96 5.06
CA ALA A 51 19.92 -12.42 3.68
C ALA A 51 18.44 -12.53 3.29
N GLY A 52 17.62 -13.19 4.10
CA GLY A 52 16.19 -13.35 3.82
C GLY A 52 15.38 -12.06 3.93
N PHE A 53 15.81 -11.08 4.72
CA PHE A 53 15.14 -9.78 4.77
C PHE A 53 15.56 -8.89 3.58
N SER A 54 16.81 -8.97 3.16
CA SER A 54 17.32 -8.25 1.99
C SER A 54 16.64 -8.68 0.70
N THR A 55 16.42 -9.98 0.48
CA THR A 55 15.67 -10.48 -0.70
C THR A 55 14.22 -10.01 -0.68
N HIS A 56 13.58 -9.97 0.50
CA HIS A 56 12.24 -9.43 0.63
C HIS A 56 12.16 -7.93 0.31
N LEU A 57 13.19 -7.16 0.69
CA LEU A 57 13.29 -5.75 0.32
C LEU A 57 13.49 -5.56 -1.18
N MET A 58 14.34 -6.36 -1.83
CA MET A 58 14.55 -6.30 -3.28
C MET A 58 13.25 -6.55 -4.06
N LYS A 59 12.46 -7.55 -3.65
CA LYS A 59 11.13 -7.81 -4.23
C LYS A 59 10.14 -6.66 -4.05
N ARG A 60 10.31 -5.85 -3.00
CA ARG A 60 9.46 -4.66 -2.76
C ARG A 60 9.92 -3.48 -3.58
N ILE A 61 11.23 -3.29 -3.75
CA ILE A 61 11.82 -2.22 -4.57
C ILE A 61 11.33 -2.34 -6.02
N GLN A 62 11.25 -3.56 -6.56
CA GLN A 62 10.71 -3.78 -7.91
C GLN A 62 9.25 -3.35 -8.07
N LYS A 63 8.45 -3.38 -7.00
CA LYS A 63 7.04 -2.98 -7.03
C LYS A 63 6.83 -1.48 -6.80
N GLY A 64 7.84 -0.79 -6.28
CA GLY A 64 7.76 0.63 -5.98
C GLY A 64 8.77 1.10 -4.93
N PRO A 65 8.80 2.41 -4.65
CA PRO A 65 9.75 2.99 -3.71
C PRO A 65 9.49 2.49 -2.29
N VAL A 66 10.56 2.04 -1.62
CA VAL A 66 10.51 1.52 -0.25
C VAL A 66 10.98 2.59 0.71
N ARG A 67 10.17 2.89 1.73
CA ARG A 67 10.47 3.89 2.76
C ARG A 67 11.79 3.57 3.49
N GLY A 68 12.67 4.58 3.58
CA GLY A 68 13.90 4.51 4.38
C GLY A 68 15.03 3.70 3.74
N ILE A 69 15.05 3.66 2.41
CA ILE A 69 16.18 3.21 1.59
C ILE A 69 16.36 4.29 0.52
N SER A 70 17.49 4.98 0.50
CA SER A 70 17.86 5.83 -0.63
C SER A 70 18.56 4.95 -1.67
N LEU A 71 17.91 4.80 -2.82
CA LEU A 71 18.59 4.30 -4.01
C LEU A 71 18.94 5.53 -4.85
N LYS A 72 20.21 5.69 -5.22
CA LYS A 72 20.66 6.83 -6.06
C LYS A 72 19.83 6.99 -7.33
N LEU A 73 19.42 5.86 -7.91
CA LEU A 73 18.53 5.83 -9.08
C LEU A 73 17.16 6.50 -8.82
N GLN A 74 16.63 6.41 -7.60
CA GLN A 74 15.38 7.06 -7.21
C GLN A 74 15.56 8.56 -6.97
N GLU A 75 16.75 9.00 -6.56
CA GLU A 75 17.07 10.42 -6.38
C GLU A 75 17.12 11.13 -7.74
N GLU A 76 17.75 10.51 -8.74
CA GLU A 76 17.81 11.04 -10.11
C GLU A 76 16.43 11.10 -10.80
N GLU A 77 15.59 10.06 -10.68
CA GLU A 77 14.22 10.10 -11.20
C GLU A 77 13.36 11.15 -10.48
N ARG A 78 13.59 11.35 -9.18
CA ARG A 78 12.87 12.34 -8.39
C ARG A 78 13.27 13.76 -8.81
N GLU A 79 14.54 14.02 -9.07
CA GLU A 79 15.02 15.33 -9.56
C GLU A 79 14.36 15.68 -10.90
N ARG A 80 14.36 14.76 -11.87
CA ARG A 80 13.70 15.00 -13.18
C ARG A 80 12.21 15.32 -13.07
N ARG A 81 11.53 14.77 -12.07
CA ARG A 81 10.11 15.04 -11.84
C ARG A 81 9.88 16.36 -11.08
N MET A 82 10.79 16.74 -10.19
CA MET A 82 10.72 18.02 -9.47
C MET A 82 11.06 19.18 -10.40
N ASP A 83 11.99 18.99 -11.34
CA ASP A 83 12.39 19.98 -12.35
C ASP A 83 11.38 20.10 -13.51
N PHE A 84 10.28 19.34 -13.46
CA PHE A 84 9.24 19.43 -14.47
C PHE A 84 8.45 20.73 -14.30
N VAL A 85 8.88 21.75 -15.05
CA VAL A 85 8.13 22.99 -15.25
C VAL A 85 7.25 22.82 -16.48
N PRO A 86 5.92 22.91 -16.37
CA PRO A 86 5.05 22.88 -17.54
C PRO A 86 5.29 24.12 -18.42
N ASP A 87 5.17 23.98 -19.73
CA ASP A 87 5.37 25.08 -20.69
C ASP A 87 4.39 26.25 -20.47
N VAL A 88 3.19 25.94 -19.96
CA VAL A 88 2.19 26.93 -19.57
C VAL A 88 2.00 26.87 -18.07
N SER A 89 2.31 27.99 -17.40
CA SER A 89 2.06 28.13 -15.96
C SER A 89 0.56 28.20 -15.70
N ALA A 90 0.05 27.41 -14.76
CA ALA A 90 -1.37 27.45 -14.35
C ALA A 90 -1.80 28.81 -13.75
N ILE A 91 -0.85 29.72 -13.49
CA ILE A 91 -1.08 31.08 -13.02
C ILE A 91 -1.43 32.02 -14.19
N ASN A 92 -1.00 31.69 -15.42
CA ASN A 92 -1.31 32.46 -16.60
C ASN A 92 -2.73 32.11 -17.10
N THR A 93 -3.72 32.60 -16.35
CA THR A 93 -5.13 32.49 -16.70
C THR A 93 -5.58 33.85 -17.22
N ASP A 94 -6.31 33.88 -18.34
CA ASP A 94 -6.79 35.11 -18.96
C ASP A 94 -7.83 35.85 -18.09
N GLU A 95 -8.49 35.13 -17.17
CA GLU A 95 -9.52 35.65 -16.26
C GLU A 95 -9.24 35.20 -14.81
N ILE A 96 -9.11 36.17 -13.91
CA ILE A 96 -8.95 35.99 -12.46
C ILE A 96 -10.26 36.42 -11.81
N PRO A 97 -11.13 35.48 -11.40
CA PRO A 97 -12.35 35.81 -10.68
C PRO A 97 -12.02 36.25 -9.25
N VAL A 98 -12.40 37.47 -8.88
CA VAL A 98 -12.12 38.11 -7.58
C VAL A 98 -13.41 38.51 -6.88
N ASP A 99 -13.43 38.37 -5.55
CA ASP A 99 -14.54 38.78 -4.69
C ASP A 99 -14.57 40.30 -4.47
N LYS A 100 -15.70 40.82 -3.96
CA LYS A 100 -15.86 42.27 -3.71
C LYS A 100 -14.84 42.80 -2.69
N GLU A 101 -14.62 42.08 -1.60
CA GLU A 101 -13.70 42.49 -0.53
C GLU A 101 -12.23 42.47 -0.98
N THR A 102 -11.88 41.53 -1.87
CA THR A 102 -10.53 41.42 -2.42
C THR A 102 -10.24 42.47 -3.48
N LEU A 103 -11.25 42.96 -4.22
CA LEU A 103 -11.13 44.15 -5.06
C LEU A 103 -10.81 45.42 -4.25
N ASP A 104 -11.51 45.61 -3.12
CA ASP A 104 -11.27 46.77 -2.24
C ASP A 104 -9.85 46.72 -1.66
N MET A 105 -9.37 45.53 -1.28
CA MET A 105 -8.00 45.32 -0.84
C MET A 105 -6.98 45.65 -1.95
N LEU A 106 -7.23 45.24 -3.19
CA LEU A 106 -6.37 45.57 -4.34
C LEU A 106 -6.31 47.08 -4.58
N ALA A 107 -7.42 47.78 -4.38
CA ALA A 107 -7.50 49.23 -4.50
C ALA A 107 -6.71 49.95 -3.40
N MET A 108 -6.74 49.45 -2.17
CA MET A 108 -5.94 50.00 -1.07
C MET A 108 -4.43 49.79 -1.26
N LEU A 109 -4.03 48.70 -1.93
CA LEU A 109 -2.64 48.39 -2.24
C LEU A 109 -2.12 49.08 -3.52
N GLY A 110 -2.98 49.83 -4.23
CA GLY A 110 -2.61 50.55 -5.45
C GLY A 110 -2.45 49.66 -6.69
N MET A 111 -3.02 48.45 -6.68
CA MET A 111 -2.97 47.49 -7.80
C MET A 111 -4.32 47.41 -8.54
N ASN A 112 -4.82 48.57 -8.99
CA ASN A 112 -6.13 48.67 -9.64
C ASN A 112 -6.13 48.23 -11.11
N ASP A 113 -5.00 48.32 -11.80
CA ASP A 113 -4.91 48.16 -13.26
C ASP A 113 -4.37 46.79 -13.70
N LEU A 114 -4.61 45.74 -12.91
CA LEU A 114 -4.18 44.39 -13.28
C LEU A 114 -5.08 43.82 -14.40
N PRO A 115 -4.51 43.40 -15.56
CA PRO A 115 -5.29 42.82 -16.64
C PRO A 115 -5.88 41.48 -16.22
N GLY A 116 -7.15 41.23 -16.57
CA GLY A 116 -7.83 39.94 -16.33
C GLY A 116 -8.60 39.82 -15.02
N VAL A 117 -8.68 40.86 -14.18
CA VAL A 117 -9.49 40.82 -12.96
C VAL A 117 -10.98 40.96 -13.29
N VAL A 118 -11.76 39.90 -13.05
CA VAL A 118 -13.21 39.88 -13.26
C VAL A 118 -13.91 39.66 -11.92
N LYS A 119 -14.99 40.39 -11.66
CA LYS A 119 -15.78 40.21 -10.44
C LYS A 119 -16.54 38.88 -10.49
N ALA A 120 -16.28 37.98 -9.56
CA ALA A 120 -17.04 36.75 -9.42
C ALA A 120 -18.45 37.04 -8.86
N GLU A 121 -19.49 36.45 -9.45
CA GLU A 121 -20.79 36.40 -8.80
C GLU A 121 -20.76 35.36 -7.68
N PRO A 122 -21.26 35.68 -6.48
CA PRO A 122 -21.21 34.75 -5.37
C PRO A 122 -22.10 33.54 -5.68
N VAL A 123 -21.48 32.40 -5.98
CA VAL A 123 -22.19 31.13 -6.03
C VAL A 123 -22.64 30.84 -4.60
N VAL A 124 -23.95 30.86 -4.38
CA VAL A 124 -24.56 30.49 -3.10
C VAL A 124 -24.30 29.01 -2.89
N VAL A 125 -23.18 28.67 -2.25
CA VAL A 125 -22.92 27.30 -1.80
C VAL A 125 -23.97 27.01 -0.74
N SER A 126 -25.01 26.28 -1.11
CA SER A 126 -25.98 25.76 -0.17
C SER A 126 -25.24 24.76 0.73
N SER A 127 -24.78 25.26 1.88
CA SER A 127 -24.24 24.43 2.94
C SER A 127 -25.35 23.52 3.43
N GLN A 128 -25.42 22.29 2.91
CA GLN A 128 -26.18 21.24 3.56
C GLN A 128 -25.58 21.06 4.96
N PRO A 129 -26.33 21.29 6.05
CA PRO A 129 -25.81 21.06 7.38
C PRO A 129 -25.64 19.54 7.57
N ALA A 130 -24.39 19.08 7.63
CA ALA A 130 -24.05 17.74 8.08
C ALA A 130 -24.24 17.65 9.61
N PHE A 131 -25.49 17.80 10.07
CA PHE A 131 -25.85 17.63 11.48
C PHE A 131 -26.46 16.24 11.64
N GLY A 132 -25.66 15.29 12.15
CA GLY A 132 -26.15 13.96 12.51
C GLY A 132 -25.20 12.80 12.23
N ARG A 133 -23.99 12.81 12.80
CA ARG A 133 -23.29 11.56 13.15
C ARG A 133 -22.82 11.61 14.59
N SER A 134 -23.77 11.74 15.51
CA SER A 134 -23.55 11.37 16.91
C SER A 134 -23.81 9.87 17.06
N ILE A 135 -22.70 9.13 17.24
CA ILE A 135 -22.53 8.15 18.34
C ILE A 135 -23.81 7.39 18.73
N LEU A 136 -24.26 6.47 17.88
CA LEU A 136 -25.07 5.31 18.27
C LEU A 136 -25.18 4.35 17.07
N ASP A 137 -24.05 3.82 16.60
CA ASP A 137 -24.11 2.55 15.87
C ASP A 137 -22.84 1.71 16.02
N ARG A 138 -22.67 1.13 17.22
CA ARG A 138 -21.73 0.02 17.43
C ARG A 138 -22.44 -1.30 17.76
N LYS A 139 -23.76 -1.37 17.58
CA LYS A 139 -24.55 -2.59 17.85
C LYS A 139 -25.55 -2.99 16.75
N SER A 140 -25.79 -2.19 15.71
CA SER A 140 -26.79 -2.50 14.67
C SER A 140 -26.19 -3.10 13.39
N LEU A 141 -24.89 -2.91 13.12
CA LEU A 141 -24.20 -3.59 12.02
C LEU A 141 -23.92 -5.10 12.26
N LEU A 142 -24.17 -5.60 13.47
CA LEU A 142 -24.18 -7.05 13.75
C LEU A 142 -25.43 -7.75 13.20
N ILE A 143 -26.49 -6.99 12.86
CA ILE A 143 -27.74 -7.54 12.31
C ILE A 143 -27.80 -7.38 10.78
N GLY A 144 -27.07 -6.41 10.20
CA GLY A 144 -26.94 -6.23 8.74
C GLY A 144 -25.91 -7.13 8.03
N MET A 145 -24.91 -7.67 8.73
CA MET A 145 -23.92 -8.60 8.15
C MET A 145 -24.37 -10.07 8.14
N PHE A 146 -25.57 -10.36 8.66
CA PHE A 146 -26.17 -11.70 8.61
C PHE A 146 -27.01 -11.96 7.35
N TYR A 147 -27.22 -10.97 6.46
CA TYR A 147 -28.11 -11.09 5.30
C TYR A 147 -27.44 -11.01 3.91
N LEU A 148 -26.11 -11.11 3.83
CA LEU A 148 -25.41 -11.35 2.56
C LEU A 148 -24.35 -12.47 2.63
N ASN A 149 -24.49 -13.37 3.60
CA ASN A 149 -23.77 -14.66 3.64
C ASN A 149 -24.75 -15.84 3.71
N GLY A 150 -25.92 -15.70 3.08
CA GLY A 150 -27.01 -16.69 3.05
C GLY A 150 -27.01 -17.64 1.85
N LEU A 151 -25.90 -17.81 1.14
CA LEU A 151 -25.82 -18.70 -0.04
C LEU A 151 -24.55 -19.57 -0.13
N PHE A 152 -23.67 -19.55 0.88
CA PHE A 152 -22.47 -20.40 0.88
C PHE A 152 -22.36 -21.39 2.05
N TYR A 153 -23.33 -21.39 2.96
CA TYR A 153 -23.43 -22.39 4.04
C TYR A 153 -24.38 -23.56 3.74
N TRP A 154 -25.06 -23.55 2.59
CA TRP A 154 -25.80 -24.70 2.09
C TRP A 154 -24.95 -25.64 1.22
N ASN A 155 -23.88 -25.14 0.57
CA ASN A 155 -23.01 -25.99 -0.25
C ASN A 155 -22.00 -26.81 0.56
N VAL A 156 -21.48 -26.29 1.68
CA VAL A 156 -20.50 -27.04 2.49
C VAL A 156 -21.19 -28.15 3.30
N LEU A 157 -22.42 -27.94 3.78
CA LEU A 157 -23.19 -28.99 4.45
C LEU A 157 -23.69 -30.07 3.47
N PHE A 158 -24.03 -29.70 2.23
CA PHE A 158 -24.45 -30.65 1.18
C PHE A 158 -23.26 -31.45 0.61
N ILE A 159 -22.06 -30.86 0.51
CA ILE A 159 -20.84 -31.56 0.09
C ILE A 159 -20.32 -32.49 1.21
N MET A 160 -20.43 -32.11 2.48
CA MET A 160 -20.08 -33.00 3.61
C MET A 160 -21.06 -34.19 3.72
N ALA A 161 -22.35 -33.99 3.44
CA ALA A 161 -23.32 -35.09 3.41
C ALA A 161 -23.11 -36.08 2.25
N ILE A 162 -22.54 -35.65 1.11
CA ILE A 162 -22.21 -36.53 -0.02
C ILE A 162 -20.91 -37.32 0.24
N ILE A 163 -19.93 -36.75 0.94
CA ILE A 163 -18.67 -37.45 1.25
C ILE A 163 -18.87 -38.54 2.32
N ASP A 164 -19.73 -38.33 3.32
CA ASP A 164 -20.00 -39.36 4.33
C ASP A 164 -20.77 -40.58 3.77
N VAL A 165 -21.65 -40.39 2.78
CA VAL A 165 -22.38 -41.50 2.14
C VAL A 165 -21.49 -42.32 1.18
N TYR A 166 -20.53 -41.69 0.49
CA TYR A 166 -19.57 -42.42 -0.36
C TYR A 166 -18.45 -43.12 0.43
N CYS A 167 -18.10 -42.64 1.62
CA CYS A 167 -17.06 -43.27 2.45
C CYS A 167 -17.55 -44.58 3.09
N TYR A 168 -18.82 -44.66 3.47
CA TYR A 168 -19.41 -45.90 3.99
C TYR A 168 -19.65 -46.95 2.89
N PHE A 169 -20.09 -46.55 1.69
CA PHE A 169 -20.35 -47.52 0.61
C PHE A 169 -19.07 -48.11 -0.01
N TRP A 170 -17.93 -47.42 0.07
CA TRP A 170 -16.64 -47.95 -0.41
C TRP A 170 -15.89 -48.81 0.62
N PHE A 171 -16.28 -48.77 1.89
CA PHE A 171 -15.73 -49.67 2.91
C PHE A 171 -16.43 -51.05 2.91
N GLU A 172 -17.70 -51.13 2.50
CA GLU A 172 -18.46 -52.38 2.43
C GLU A 172 -18.13 -53.25 1.19
N ILE A 173 -17.73 -52.64 0.06
CA ILE A 173 -17.38 -53.40 -1.17
C ILE A 173 -15.98 -54.05 -1.10
N ARG A 174 -15.09 -53.57 -0.23
CA ARG A 174 -13.78 -54.22 -0.02
C ARG A 174 -13.86 -55.45 0.88
N MET A 175 -15.02 -55.73 1.48
CA MET A 175 -15.25 -56.93 2.30
C MET A 175 -15.82 -58.12 1.48
N TRP A 176 -16.02 -57.98 0.16
CA TRP A 176 -16.68 -59.00 -0.67
C TRP A 176 -15.87 -59.54 -1.87
N PHE A 177 -14.66 -59.06 -2.15
CA PHE A 177 -13.80 -59.63 -3.19
C PHE A 177 -12.33 -59.76 -2.72
N GLY A 178 -11.94 -61.00 -2.41
CA GLY A 178 -10.57 -61.45 -2.12
C GLY A 178 -10.34 -61.72 -0.62
N GLY A 179 -10.62 -62.90 -0.06
CA GLY A 179 -10.66 -64.22 -0.69
C GLY A 179 -9.27 -64.86 -0.70
N THR A 180 -9.06 -65.78 0.25
CA THR A 180 -7.97 -66.76 0.46
C THR A 180 -6.58 -66.24 0.80
#